data_AF-A0A5C6C5L5-F1
#
_entry.id   AF-A0A5C6C5L5-F1
#
_cell.length_a   1.000
_cell.length_b   1.000
_cell.length_c   1.000
_cell.angle_alpha   90.00
_cell.angle_beta   90.00
_cell.angle_gamma   90.00
#
_symmetry.space_group_name_H-M   'P 1'
#
loop_
_entity.id
_entity.type
_entity.pdbx_description
1 polymer ?
#
loop_
_entity_poly.entity_id
_entity_poly.type
_entity_poly.pdbx_seq_one_letter_code
_entity_poly.pdbx_strand_id
1 'polypeptide(L)'
;MELVNSERQIVPGISVSSAGQATIDASLNEVLFDLAVALEEPTNLPVDIEHVVAAIVLAARNNEIDAHRELLASDPALISVLAVRVKSVFAVYGGQVGSDE
;
A
#
# COMPACT_ATOMS: atom_id res chain seq x y z
N MET A 1 7.90 18.42 25.31
CA MET A 1 7.66 16.99 25.04
C MET A 1 7.72 16.83 23.55
N GLU A 2 8.82 16.29 23.04
CA GLU A 2 8.99 15.99 21.62
C GLU A 2 8.06 14.80 21.33
N LEU A 3 7.00 15.04 20.56
CA LEU A 3 6.18 13.95 20.04
C LEU A 3 7.10 13.16 19.13
N VAL A 4 7.59 12.02 19.61
CA VAL A 4 8.19 11.01 18.74
C VAL A 4 7.10 10.61 17.76
N ASN A 5 7.10 11.20 16.59
CA ASN A 5 6.28 10.78 15.47
C ASN A 5 6.88 9.45 15.00
N SER A 6 6.62 8.38 15.77
CA SER A 6 7.22 7.06 15.55
C SER A 6 6.63 6.50 14.26
N GLU A 7 7.30 6.80 13.15
CA GLU A 7 7.05 6.15 11.88
C GLU A 7 7.39 4.67 12.04
N ARG A 8 6.38 3.82 11.84
CA ARG A 8 6.56 2.38 11.83
C ARG A 8 6.79 1.95 10.39
N GLN A 9 7.98 1.43 10.12
CA GLN A 9 8.24 0.76 8.86
C GLN A 9 7.35 -0.49 8.73
N ILE A 10 6.59 -0.56 7.64
CA ILE A 10 5.65 -1.66 7.37
C ILE A 10 6.15 -2.61 6.29
N VAL A 11 7.02 -2.14 5.39
CA VAL A 11 7.82 -2.91 4.43
C VAL A 11 9.09 -2.10 4.12
N PRO A 12 10.15 -2.68 3.53
CA PRO A 12 11.29 -1.94 3.00
C PRO A 12 10.83 -0.75 2.13
N GLY A 13 11.21 0.46 2.52
CA GLY A 13 10.89 1.69 1.79
C GLY A 13 9.50 2.30 2.02
N ILE A 14 8.66 1.73 2.90
CA ILE A 14 7.36 2.33 3.28
C ILE A 14 7.21 2.33 4.80
N SER A 15 6.94 3.51 5.34
CA SER A 15 6.65 3.72 6.76
C SER A 15 5.31 4.40 6.96
N VAL A 16 4.68 4.17 8.10
CA VAL A 16 3.39 4.78 8.46
C VAL A 16 3.49 5.45 9.81
N SER A 17 3.04 6.70 9.89
CA SER A 17 2.93 7.44 11.14
C SER A 17 1.76 6.94 11.99
N SER A 18 1.73 7.30 13.27
CA SER A 18 0.58 6.98 14.14
C SER A 18 -0.73 7.63 13.69
N ALA A 19 -0.66 8.70 12.87
CA ALA A 19 -1.82 9.34 12.24
C ALA A 19 -2.32 8.60 10.99
N GLY A 20 -1.60 7.57 10.53
CA GLY A 20 -1.95 6.80 9.34
C GLY A 20 -1.42 7.37 8.03
N GLN A 21 -0.59 8.42 8.07
CA GLN A 21 0.10 8.94 6.89
C GLN A 21 1.23 7.98 6.48
N ALA A 22 1.31 7.65 5.19
CA ALA A 22 2.34 6.80 4.64
C ALA A 22 3.47 7.64 4.02
N THR A 23 4.70 7.35 4.42
CA THR A 23 5.93 7.90 3.83
C THR A 23 6.52 6.82 2.92
N ILE A 24 6.87 7.20 1.70
CA ILE A 24 7.36 6.29 0.65
C ILE A 24 8.74 6.73 0.19
N ASP A 25 9.69 5.80 0.18
CA ASP A 25 11.00 6.00 -0.43
C ASP A 25 10.87 6.18 -1.94
N ALA A 26 11.49 7.23 -2.50
CA ALA A 26 11.39 7.56 -3.92
C ALA A 26 11.85 6.43 -4.86
N SER A 27 12.68 5.51 -4.38
CA SER A 27 13.14 4.32 -5.11
C SER A 27 12.02 3.32 -5.40
N LEU A 28 10.89 3.38 -4.67
CA LEU A 28 9.75 2.50 -4.87
C LEU A 28 8.74 3.00 -5.90
N ASN A 29 8.88 4.22 -6.43
CA ASN A 29 7.89 4.78 -7.35
C ASN A 29 7.64 3.89 -8.57
N GLU A 30 8.70 3.37 -9.20
CA GLU A 30 8.58 2.45 -10.35
C GLU A 30 7.92 1.13 -9.94
N VAL A 31 8.33 0.55 -8.80
CA VAL A 31 7.77 -0.69 -8.27
C VAL A 31 6.29 -0.56 -7.94
N LEU A 32 5.88 0.57 -7.34
CA LEU A 32 4.48 0.84 -6.98
C LEU A 32 3.63 1.09 -8.23
N PHE A 33 4.18 1.74 -9.25
CA PHE A 33 3.52 1.89 -10.54
C PHE A 33 3.30 0.53 -11.21
N ASP A 34 4.33 -0.31 -11.27
CA ASP A 34 4.21 -1.66 -11.85
C ASP A 34 3.22 -2.52 -11.07
N LEU A 35 3.19 -2.40 -9.74
CA LEU A 35 2.17 -3.05 -8.91
C LEU A 35 0.77 -2.56 -9.22
N ALA A 36 0.57 -1.26 -9.42
CA ALA A 36 -0.74 -0.71 -9.79
C ALA A 36 -1.23 -1.33 -11.10
N VAL A 37 -0.38 -1.34 -12.13
CA VAL A 37 -0.67 -1.98 -13.44
C VAL A 37 -0.98 -3.47 -13.27
N ALA A 38 -0.17 -4.21 -12.51
CA ALA A 38 -0.38 -5.64 -12.28
C ALA A 38 -1.67 -5.95 -11.49
N LEU A 39 -2.21 -4.97 -10.76
CA LEU A 39 -3.42 -5.11 -9.96
C LEU A 39 -4.70 -4.73 -10.72
N GLU A 40 -4.62 -4.04 -11.86
CA GLU A 40 -5.81 -3.64 -12.64
C GLU A 40 -6.62 -4.86 -13.11
N GLU A 41 -5.99 -5.84 -13.76
CA GLU A 41 -6.66 -7.02 -14.28
C GLU A 41 -7.35 -7.88 -13.19
N PRO A 42 -6.66 -8.31 -12.10
CA PRO A 42 -7.28 -9.16 -11.07
C PRO A 42 -8.34 -8.41 -10.23
N THR A 43 -8.31 -7.07 -10.24
CA THR A 43 -9.29 -6.26 -9.52
C THR A 43 -10.44 -5.78 -10.38
N ASN A 44 -10.23 -5.62 -11.69
CA ASN A 44 -11.11 -4.93 -12.62
C ASN A 44 -11.46 -3.51 -12.13
N LEU A 45 -10.47 -2.80 -11.59
CA LEU A 45 -10.57 -1.45 -11.01
C LEU A 45 -9.42 -0.56 -11.55
N PRO A 46 -9.61 0.78 -11.60
CA PRO A 46 -8.56 1.71 -12.02
C PRO A 46 -7.56 1.95 -10.88
N VAL A 47 -6.64 1.00 -10.68
CA VAL A 47 -5.67 1.04 -9.57
C VAL A 47 -4.58 2.08 -9.86
N ASP A 48 -4.21 2.86 -8.84
CA ASP A 48 -3.11 3.83 -8.89
C ASP A 48 -2.21 3.62 -7.65
N ILE A 49 -1.04 4.26 -7.61
CA ILE A 49 -0.04 4.18 -6.54
C ILE A 49 -0.70 4.39 -5.16
N GLU A 50 -1.59 5.37 -5.03
CA GLU A 50 -2.26 5.65 -3.75
C GLU A 50 -3.12 4.46 -3.28
N HIS A 51 -3.79 3.77 -4.21
CA HIS A 51 -4.56 2.56 -3.92
C HIS A 51 -3.66 1.41 -3.50
N VAL A 52 -2.50 1.26 -4.16
CA VAL A 52 -1.50 0.24 -3.82
C VAL A 52 -0.95 0.49 -2.42
N VAL A 53 -0.58 1.73 -2.11
CA VAL A 53 -0.06 2.12 -0.79
C VAL A 53 -1.12 1.88 0.28
N ALA A 54 -2.36 2.32 0.06
CA ALA A 54 -3.46 2.05 0.99
C ALA A 54 -3.67 0.54 1.21
N ALA A 55 -3.60 -0.26 0.15
CA ALA A 55 -3.69 -1.71 0.25
C ALA A 55 -2.53 -2.34 1.04
N ILE A 56 -1.29 -1.88 0.83
CA ILE A 56 -0.11 -2.32 1.59
C ILE A 56 -0.25 -1.96 3.07
N VAL A 57 -0.69 -0.74 3.39
CA VAL A 57 -0.92 -0.30 4.77
C VAL A 57 -1.98 -1.17 5.45
N LEU A 58 -3.08 -1.47 4.76
CA LEU A 58 -4.14 -2.35 5.29
C LEU A 58 -3.65 -3.78 5.48
N ALA A 59 -2.92 -4.33 4.51
CA ALA A 59 -2.35 -5.68 4.58
C ALA A 59 -1.35 -5.80 5.74
N ALA A 60 -0.46 -4.81 5.91
CA ALA A 60 0.50 -4.77 7.00
C ALA A 60 -0.18 -4.66 8.38
N ARG A 61 -1.23 -3.85 8.51
CA ARG A 61 -2.03 -3.76 9.74
C ARG A 61 -2.70 -5.10 10.10
N ASN A 62 -3.05 -5.89 9.11
CA ASN A 62 -3.64 -7.22 9.29
C ASN A 62 -2.60 -8.35 9.39
N ASN A 63 -1.30 -8.04 9.36
CA ASN A 63 -0.19 -9.01 9.32
C ASN A 63 -0.24 -9.97 8.12
N GLU A 64 -0.73 -9.50 6.97
CA GLU A 64 -0.82 -10.29 5.72
C GLU A 64 0.40 -10.11 4.82
N ILE A 65 1.22 -9.10 5.12
CA ILE A 65 2.51 -8.85 4.49
C ILE A 65 3.56 -8.84 5.60
N ASP A 66 4.66 -9.54 5.36
CA ASP A 66 5.83 -9.54 6.25
C ASP A 66 6.56 -8.18 6.16
N ALA A 67 6.97 -7.63 7.31
CA ALA A 67 7.60 -6.32 7.39
C ALA A 67 8.99 -6.25 6.71
N HIS A 68 9.59 -7.39 6.39
CA HIS A 68 10.84 -7.53 5.66
C HIS A 68 10.64 -7.97 4.21
N ARG A 69 9.39 -8.14 3.75
CA ARG A 69 9.09 -8.55 2.38
C ARG A 69 9.40 -7.42 1.40
N GLU A 70 10.24 -7.72 0.42
CA GLU A 70 10.43 -6.83 -0.73
C GLU A 70 9.16 -6.76 -1.58
N LEU A 71 8.84 -5.56 -2.04
CA LEU A 71 7.72 -5.34 -2.96
C LEU A 71 8.18 -5.64 -4.38
N LEU A 72 7.51 -6.59 -5.04
CA LEU A 72 7.81 -7.00 -6.40
C LEU A 72 6.52 -7.16 -7.20
N ALA A 73 6.39 -6.42 -8.29
CA ALA A 73 5.23 -6.53 -9.19
C ALA A 73 5.13 -7.89 -9.89
N SER A 74 6.22 -8.66 -9.92
CA SER A 74 6.25 -10.03 -10.47
C SER A 74 5.88 -11.12 -9.45
N ASP A 75 5.63 -10.76 -8.18
CA ASP A 75 5.29 -11.72 -7.14
C ASP A 75 3.77 -11.99 -7.11
N PRO A 76 3.31 -13.17 -7.56
CA PRO A 76 1.88 -13.47 -7.64
C PRO A 76 1.22 -13.60 -6.26
N ALA A 77 1.97 -13.97 -5.22
CA ALA A 77 1.43 -14.04 -3.87
C ALA A 77 1.19 -12.63 -3.30
N LEU A 78 2.10 -11.69 -3.59
CA LEU A 78 1.89 -10.28 -3.25
C LEU A 78 0.67 -9.72 -3.98
N ILE A 79 0.58 -9.93 -5.29
CA ILE A 79 -0.56 -9.47 -6.11
C ILE A 79 -1.88 -10.03 -5.55
N SER A 80 -1.93 -11.31 -5.19
CA SER A 80 -3.14 -11.93 -4.66
C SER A 80 -3.62 -11.28 -3.36
N VAL A 81 -2.70 -11.03 -2.41
CA VAL A 81 -3.01 -10.34 -1.15
C VAL A 81 -3.46 -8.90 -1.41
N LEU A 82 -2.71 -8.16 -2.24
CA LEU A 82 -3.01 -6.77 -2.54
C LEU A 82 -4.32 -6.62 -3.31
N ALA A 83 -4.67 -7.53 -4.23
CA ALA A 83 -5.91 -7.46 -5.00
C ALA A 83 -7.16 -7.51 -4.08
N VAL A 84 -7.13 -8.34 -3.02
CA VAL A 84 -8.21 -8.39 -2.02
C VAL A 84 -8.31 -7.05 -1.28
N ARG A 85 -7.17 -6.44 -0.95
CA ARG A 85 -7.13 -5.18 -0.21
C ARG A 85 -7.47 -3.97 -1.06
N VAL A 86 -7.05 -3.91 -2.32
CA VAL A 86 -7.48 -2.89 -3.28
C VAL A 86 -9.00 -2.91 -3.44
N LYS A 87 -9.61 -4.08 -3.65
CA LYS A 87 -11.09 -4.20 -3.69
C LYS A 87 -11.75 -3.65 -2.41
N SER A 88 -11.14 -3.89 -1.26
CA SER A 88 -11.62 -3.36 0.02
C SER A 88 -11.47 -1.83 0.10
N VAL A 89 -10.37 -1.26 -0.37
CA VAL A 89 -10.14 0.20 -0.45
C VAL A 89 -11.22 0.85 -1.31
N PHE A 90 -11.46 0.34 -2.51
CA PHE A 90 -12.51 0.85 -3.39
C PHE A 90 -13.91 0.72 -2.79
N ALA A 91 -14.21 -0.40 -2.12
CA ALA A 91 -15.52 -0.62 -1.49
C ALA A 91 -15.78 0.32 -0.31
N VAL A 92 -14.75 0.67 0.48
CA VAL A 92 -14.88 1.48 1.70
C VAL A 92 -14.77 2.98 1.40
N TYR A 93 -13.83 3.36 0.53
CA TYR A 93 -13.48 4.76 0.28
C TYR A 93 -13.89 5.24 -1.12
N GLY A 94 -14.59 4.42 -1.91
CA GLY A 94 -15.01 4.78 -3.27
C GLY A 94 -13.86 5.01 -4.25
N GLY A 95 -12.64 4.56 -3.92
CA GLY A 95 -11.43 4.86 -4.68
C GLY A 95 -10.83 6.25 -4.39
N GLN A 96 -11.28 6.93 -3.33
CA GLN A 96 -10.67 8.19 -2.88
C GLN A 96 -9.78 7.90 -1.68
N VAL A 97 -8.48 7.81 -1.92
CA VAL A 97 -7.42 7.72 -0.91
C VAL A 97 -6.45 8.88 -1.12
N GLY A 98 -5.88 9.43 -0.04
CA GLY A 98 -4.94 10.56 -0.12
C GLY A 98 -5.56 11.96 0.03
N SER A 99 -6.86 12.07 0.33
CA SER A 99 -7.51 13.34 0.63
C SER A 99 -7.30 13.73 2.11
N ASP A 100 -6.25 14.50 2.39
CA ASP A 100 -6.22 15.40 3.56
C ASP A 100 -7.23 16.53 3.26
N GLU A 101 -8.35 16.60 3.98
CA GLU A 101 -9.15 17.84 4.08
C GLU A 101 -8.53 18.79 5.11
#